data_AF-A0A971QIJ0-F1
#
_entry.id   AF-A0A971QIJ0-F1
#
_cell.length_a   1.000
_cell.length_b   1.000
_cell.length_c   1.000
_cell.angle_alpha   90.00
_cell.angle_beta   90.00
_cell.angle_gamma   90.00
#
_symmetry.space_group_name_H-M   'P 1'
#
loop_
_entity.id
_entity.type
_entity.pdbx_description
1 polymer ?
#
loop_
_entity_poly.entity_id
_entity_poly.type
_entity_poly.pdbx_seq_one_letter_code
_entity_poly.pdbx_strand_id
1 'polypeptide(L)'
;MNAYDVKEILIDKNAIAERVDELIDAIAEGAEPGNLVVIGILKGSFMFLADLMRSFHRHDIRPRIDFITLSSYGAGTVSSGTVTVIHDIREDIAETDILLVDDILDTGRTLAFSKKLFLQRGARSVQSCVLLDKKVPRAVEFEADYVGFAIDDHFVVGYGLDYNNYYRELPHIAKLHPINEEPQRCLPIDRELPEIVPLAKAHAVLNEGGLVIVPTETVYGIACNPEVPGAMEKLIAAKGRDGDKPIARLAADPQQVEDLAIHWSRRLQSLAEKYWPGALTIVLETAEGWTGFRVPNHAVALQLARICRTPLALTSANLSGEPDTRTAQEAMASVEADLVLDSGPSAEQAIPSTVVKVDGDRIECLRQGKIPFEEIEYTFKHQDTKDSKDLPL
;
A
#
# COMPACT_ATOMS: atom_id res chain seq x y z
N MET A 1 -17.42 -0.69 2.65
CA MET A 1 -17.41 0.47 3.61
C MET A 1 -15.96 0.75 4.02
N ASN A 2 -15.52 2.00 4.12
CA ASN A 2 -14.11 2.35 4.39
C ASN A 2 -13.72 2.09 5.88
N ALA A 3 -12.46 1.73 6.22
CA ALA A 3 -11.98 1.28 7.55
C ALA A 3 -11.87 2.44 8.51
N TYR A 4 -11.90 3.60 7.90
CA TYR A 4 -11.89 4.88 8.49
C TYR A 4 -13.11 5.58 7.95
N ASP A 5 -13.86 6.14 8.88
CA ASP A 5 -15.02 6.92 8.50
C ASP A 5 -14.63 8.39 8.41
N VAL A 6 -15.02 9.01 7.30
CA VAL A 6 -14.89 10.45 7.07
C VAL A 6 -16.21 11.08 7.50
N LYS A 7 -16.57 10.89 8.77
CA LYS A 7 -17.85 11.35 9.34
C LYS A 7 -17.79 12.77 9.90
N GLU A 8 -16.61 13.21 10.31
CA GLU A 8 -16.41 14.49 10.98
C GLU A 8 -15.57 15.42 10.10
N ILE A 9 -16.27 16.32 9.41
CA ILE A 9 -15.66 17.43 8.67
C ILE A 9 -15.20 18.45 9.70
N LEU A 10 -13.89 18.72 9.75
CA LEU A 10 -13.31 19.72 10.64
C LEU A 10 -13.34 21.11 10.00
N ILE A 11 -13.07 21.17 8.69
CA ILE A 11 -13.00 22.42 7.93
C ILE A 11 -13.66 22.16 6.59
N ASP A 12 -14.77 22.83 6.32
CA ASP A 12 -15.49 22.67 5.07
C ASP A 12 -14.87 23.46 3.91
N LYS A 13 -15.32 23.17 2.69
CA LYS A 13 -14.82 23.77 1.45
C LYS A 13 -14.90 25.31 1.44
N ASN A 14 -15.98 25.88 1.98
CA ASN A 14 -16.18 27.32 1.93
C ASN A 14 -15.24 28.01 2.90
N ALA A 15 -15.09 27.46 4.11
CA ALA A 15 -14.12 27.95 5.09
C ALA A 15 -12.68 27.92 4.54
N ILE A 16 -12.31 26.85 3.82
CA ILE A 16 -11.02 26.76 3.13
C ILE A 16 -10.86 27.88 2.10
N ALA A 17 -11.85 28.08 1.23
CA ALA A 17 -11.79 29.09 0.18
C ALA A 17 -11.68 30.51 0.74
N GLU A 18 -12.47 30.84 1.78
CA GLU A 18 -12.39 32.12 2.48
C GLU A 18 -11.02 32.31 3.12
N ARG A 19 -10.49 31.27 3.79
CA ARG A 19 -9.20 31.37 4.46
C ARG A 19 -8.03 31.52 3.49
N VAL A 20 -8.09 30.87 2.33
CA VAL A 20 -7.08 31.05 1.26
C VAL A 20 -7.00 32.51 0.83
N ASP A 21 -8.14 33.19 0.71
CA ASP A 21 -8.17 34.60 0.31
C ASP A 21 -7.60 35.51 1.41
N GLU A 22 -7.97 35.28 2.68
CA GLU A 22 -7.41 36.00 3.82
C GLU A 22 -5.88 35.84 3.95
N LEU A 23 -5.36 34.65 3.66
CA LEU A 23 -3.91 34.41 3.66
C LEU A 23 -3.21 35.22 2.57
N ILE A 24 -3.81 35.30 1.38
CA ILE A 24 -3.22 36.07 0.27
C ILE A 24 -3.26 37.56 0.56
N ASP A 25 -4.31 38.08 1.20
CA ASP A 25 -4.33 39.47 1.67
C ASP A 25 -3.14 39.75 2.60
N ALA A 26 -2.90 38.88 3.59
CA ALA A 26 -1.78 39.03 4.52
C ALA A 26 -0.40 38.87 3.86
N ILE A 27 -0.29 38.01 2.84
CA ILE A 27 0.95 37.85 2.05
C ILE A 27 1.18 39.07 1.16
N ALA A 28 0.12 39.60 0.54
CA ALA A 28 0.16 40.73 -0.38
C ALA A 28 0.65 42.02 0.29
N GLU A 29 0.33 42.24 1.56
CA GLU A 29 0.82 43.40 2.32
C GLU A 29 2.36 43.47 2.43
N GLY A 30 3.04 42.32 2.40
CA GLY A 30 4.49 42.22 2.53
C GLY A 30 5.26 41.92 1.24
N ALA A 31 4.57 41.56 0.17
CA ALA A 31 5.21 41.07 -1.05
C ALA A 31 5.64 42.20 -2.00
N GLU A 32 6.89 42.19 -2.45
CA GLU A 32 7.32 43.05 -3.54
C GLU A 32 6.84 42.51 -4.91
N PRO A 33 6.14 43.32 -5.72
CA PRO A 33 5.66 42.88 -7.03
C PRO A 33 6.79 42.37 -7.93
N GLY A 34 6.61 41.15 -8.46
CA GLY A 34 7.53 40.56 -9.44
C GLY A 34 8.77 39.87 -8.87
N ASN A 35 8.99 39.87 -7.54
CA ASN A 35 10.13 39.20 -6.92
C ASN A 35 9.78 37.92 -6.13
N LEU A 36 8.51 37.53 -6.15
CA LEU A 36 8.00 36.40 -5.37
C LEU A 36 8.09 35.06 -6.12
N VAL A 37 8.69 34.06 -5.48
CA VAL A 37 8.69 32.65 -5.89
C VAL A 37 7.93 31.83 -4.86
N VAL A 38 6.90 31.11 -5.28
CA VAL A 38 6.12 30.21 -4.42
C VAL A 38 6.60 28.79 -4.64
N ILE A 39 7.07 28.13 -3.58
CA ILE A 39 7.62 26.77 -3.65
C ILE A 39 6.73 25.84 -2.84
N GLY A 40 6.05 24.91 -3.52
CA GLY A 40 5.22 23.89 -2.88
C GLY A 40 6.02 22.65 -2.46
N ILE A 41 5.85 22.21 -1.22
CA ILE A 41 6.38 20.93 -0.75
C ILE A 41 5.40 19.81 -1.14
N LEU A 42 5.83 18.92 -2.03
CA LEU A 42 5.02 17.80 -2.52
C LEU A 42 5.05 16.59 -1.58
N LYS A 43 4.00 15.75 -1.57
CA LYS A 43 2.78 15.83 -2.40
C LYS A 43 1.58 16.50 -1.73
N GLY A 44 1.62 16.69 -0.41
CA GLY A 44 0.49 17.17 0.38
C GLY A 44 -0.10 18.50 -0.05
N SER A 45 0.77 19.48 -0.27
CA SER A 45 0.36 20.88 -0.40
C SER A 45 -0.21 21.28 -1.77
N PHE A 46 -0.20 20.40 -2.78
CA PHE A 46 -0.44 20.81 -4.16
C PHE A 46 -1.84 21.40 -4.41
N MET A 47 -2.87 20.93 -3.70
CA MET A 47 -4.22 21.48 -3.83
C MET A 47 -4.32 22.87 -3.20
N PHE A 48 -3.80 23.01 -1.97
CA PHE A 48 -3.71 24.29 -1.27
C PHE A 48 -2.90 25.31 -2.07
N LEU A 49 -1.73 24.91 -2.57
CA LEU A 49 -0.91 25.74 -3.45
C LEU A 49 -1.65 26.16 -4.72
N ALA A 50 -2.37 25.24 -5.38
CA ALA A 50 -3.12 25.57 -6.58
C ALA A 50 -4.19 26.65 -6.32
N ASP A 51 -4.86 26.60 -5.18
CA ASP A 51 -5.86 27.60 -4.79
C ASP A 51 -5.22 28.93 -4.36
N LEU A 52 -4.10 28.91 -3.63
CA LEU A 52 -3.30 30.11 -3.36
C LEU A 52 -2.88 30.79 -4.67
N MET A 53 -2.37 30.04 -5.65
CA MET A 53 -1.95 30.56 -6.95
C MET A 53 -3.10 31.21 -7.74
N ARG A 54 -4.30 30.61 -7.70
CA ARG A 54 -5.50 31.23 -8.29
C ARG A 54 -5.92 32.49 -7.54
N SER A 55 -5.76 32.50 -6.22
CA SER A 55 -6.08 33.67 -5.40
C SER A 55 -5.11 34.82 -5.67
N PHE A 56 -3.79 34.60 -5.76
CA PHE A 56 -2.83 35.65 -6.17
C PHE A 56 -3.23 36.43 -7.43
N HIS A 57 -3.81 35.76 -8.44
CA HIS A 57 -4.29 36.45 -9.65
C HIS A 57 -5.33 37.53 -9.34
N ARG A 58 -6.24 37.26 -8.41
CA ARG A 58 -7.32 38.17 -7.97
C ARG A 58 -6.78 39.41 -7.25
N HIS A 59 -5.60 39.31 -6.65
CA HIS A 59 -4.91 40.40 -5.94
C HIS A 59 -3.81 41.06 -6.80
N ASP A 60 -3.82 40.82 -8.11
CA ASP A 60 -2.85 41.33 -9.10
C ASP A 60 -1.37 40.99 -8.82
N ILE A 61 -1.12 39.91 -8.10
CA ILE A 61 0.22 39.37 -7.88
C ILE A 61 0.50 38.30 -8.95
N ARG A 62 1.75 38.25 -9.41
CA ARG A 62 2.22 37.31 -10.45
C ARG A 62 3.47 36.57 -9.97
N PRO A 63 3.34 35.61 -9.04
CA PRO A 63 4.49 34.88 -8.55
C PRO A 63 4.96 33.83 -9.56
N ARG A 64 6.26 33.51 -9.50
CA ARG A 64 6.80 32.28 -10.11
C ARG A 64 6.47 31.09 -9.21
N ILE A 65 6.40 29.89 -9.77
CA ILE A 65 6.04 28.67 -9.03
C ILE A 65 7.03 27.54 -9.32
N ASP A 66 7.41 26.82 -8.27
CA ASP A 66 8.15 25.56 -8.37
C ASP A 66 7.77 24.59 -7.25
N PHE A 67 8.33 23.38 -7.28
CA PHE A 67 8.04 22.32 -6.33
C PHE A 67 9.32 21.66 -5.83
N ILE A 68 9.33 21.31 -4.54
CA ILE A 68 10.39 20.49 -3.94
C ILE A 68 9.78 19.22 -3.34
N THR A 69 10.50 18.10 -3.43
CA THR A 69 10.13 16.86 -2.73
C THR A 69 11.24 16.50 -1.74
N LEU A 70 10.86 16.33 -0.48
CA LEU A 70 11.75 15.98 0.62
C LEU A 70 11.40 14.59 1.17
N SER A 71 12.41 13.80 1.53
CA SER A 71 12.25 12.56 2.29
C SER A 71 12.81 12.76 3.69
N SER A 72 12.07 12.32 4.71
CA SER A 72 12.57 12.09 6.05
C SER A 72 12.87 10.59 6.22
N TYR A 73 14.13 10.22 6.46
CA TYR A 73 14.46 8.82 6.75
C TYR A 73 13.84 8.38 8.10
N GLY A 74 13.08 7.28 8.10
CA GLY A 74 12.53 6.69 9.32
C GLY A 74 11.40 5.69 9.08
N ALA A 75 11.72 4.51 8.54
CA ALA A 75 10.85 3.35 8.68
C ALA A 75 11.04 2.80 10.11
N GLY A 76 10.19 3.24 11.04
CA GLY A 76 10.23 2.87 12.45
C GLY A 76 9.88 4.05 13.35
N THR A 77 9.33 3.77 14.54
CA THR A 77 8.78 4.71 15.55
C THR A 77 9.74 5.76 16.11
N VAL A 78 10.90 5.99 15.49
CA VAL A 78 11.84 7.08 15.79
C VAL A 78 12.43 7.61 14.48
N SER A 79 12.08 8.83 14.08
CA SER A 79 12.63 9.49 12.88
C SER A 79 14.15 9.67 13.01
N SER A 80 14.94 9.19 12.05
CA SER A 80 16.41 9.29 12.05
C SER A 80 16.95 10.70 11.77
N GLY A 81 16.07 11.71 11.70
CA GLY A 81 16.42 13.13 11.82
C GLY A 81 17.05 13.78 10.58
N THR A 82 17.39 13.03 9.53
CA THR A 82 18.03 13.58 8.33
C THR A 82 17.00 13.74 7.20
N VAL A 83 16.83 14.97 6.71
CA VAL A 83 15.98 15.32 5.57
C VAL A 83 16.82 15.36 4.30
N THR A 84 16.38 14.70 3.23
CA THR A 84 17.06 14.67 1.93
C THR A 84 16.16 15.18 0.81
N VAL A 85 16.73 15.90 -0.15
CA VAL A 85 16.02 16.35 -1.35
C VAL A 85 15.92 15.20 -2.35
N ILE A 86 14.69 14.82 -2.72
CA ILE A 86 14.42 13.81 -3.76
C ILE A 86 14.30 14.50 -5.12
N HIS A 87 13.51 15.57 -5.18
CA HIS A 87 13.34 16.40 -6.36
C HIS A 87 13.61 17.84 -5.96
N ASP A 88 14.58 18.44 -6.63
CA ASP A 88 15.00 19.81 -6.39
C ASP A 88 14.27 20.78 -7.31
N ILE A 89 14.25 22.05 -6.91
CA ILE A 89 13.72 23.15 -7.72
C ILE A 89 14.61 23.40 -8.95
N ARG A 90 14.02 24.03 -9.96
CA ARG A 90 14.66 24.46 -11.21
C ARG A 90 14.69 25.97 -11.37
N GLU A 91 13.80 26.68 -10.68
CA GLU A 91 13.78 28.15 -10.68
C GLU A 91 15.06 28.75 -10.06
N ASP A 92 15.54 29.84 -10.65
CA ASP A 92 16.58 30.66 -10.03
C ASP A 92 15.96 31.51 -8.93
N ILE A 93 16.47 31.31 -7.71
CA ILE A 93 15.97 31.90 -6.48
C ILE A 93 16.92 32.94 -5.88
N ALA A 94 18.05 33.23 -6.52
CA ALA A 94 18.98 34.23 -6.01
C ALA A 94 18.30 35.62 -5.94
N GLU A 95 18.48 36.30 -4.80
CA GLU A 95 17.91 37.63 -4.51
C GLU A 95 16.38 37.73 -4.57
N THR A 96 15.68 36.59 -4.51
CA THR A 96 14.20 36.54 -4.58
C THR A 96 13.57 36.31 -3.21
N ASP A 97 12.32 36.72 -3.06
CA ASP A 97 11.51 36.34 -1.89
C ASP A 97 10.84 35.00 -2.16
N ILE A 98 10.96 34.10 -1.19
CA ILE A 98 10.33 32.78 -1.27
C ILE A 98 9.18 32.68 -0.29
N LEU A 99 8.03 32.23 -0.81
CA LEU A 99 6.94 31.70 -0.01
C LEU A 99 6.95 30.18 -0.10
N LEU A 100 7.34 29.53 0.98
CA LEU A 100 7.33 28.08 1.11
C LEU A 100 5.94 27.60 1.53
N VAL A 101 5.32 26.73 0.74
CA VAL A 101 3.96 26.24 0.99
C VAL A 101 3.98 24.76 1.36
N ASP A 102 3.39 24.42 2.51
CA ASP A 102 3.26 23.04 2.99
C ASP A 102 1.83 22.75 3.47
N ASP A 103 1.48 21.47 3.58
CA ASP A 103 0.14 21.07 4.00
C ASP A 103 -0.02 21.06 5.53
N ILE A 104 0.99 20.58 6.27
CA ILE A 104 0.94 20.47 7.74
C ILE A 104 2.27 20.88 8.38
N LEU A 105 2.23 21.86 9.28
CA LEU A 105 3.29 22.08 10.27
C LEU A 105 3.10 21.10 11.44
N ASP A 106 3.88 20.02 11.41
CA ASP A 106 3.95 18.99 12.46
C ASP A 106 5.27 19.13 13.25
N THR A 107 6.27 18.28 12.98
CA THR A 107 7.54 18.30 13.73
C THR A 107 8.42 19.54 13.48
N GLY A 108 8.12 20.34 12.44
CA GLY A 108 8.88 21.53 12.02
C GLY A 108 10.13 21.24 11.18
N ARG A 109 10.59 19.98 11.09
CA ARG A 109 11.87 19.63 10.45
C ARG A 109 11.91 19.97 8.96
N THR A 110 10.86 19.66 8.22
CA THR A 110 10.76 19.87 6.77
C THR A 110 10.88 21.36 6.44
N LEU A 111 10.07 22.21 7.09
CA LEU A 111 10.09 23.65 6.87
C LEU A 111 11.40 24.28 7.32
N ALA A 112 11.94 23.89 8.48
CA ALA A 112 13.24 24.39 8.97
C ALA A 112 14.38 24.05 8.00
N PHE A 113 14.40 22.82 7.48
CA PHE A 113 15.38 22.38 6.48
C PHE A 113 15.26 23.20 5.19
N SER A 114 14.05 23.31 4.63
CA SER A 114 13.80 24.07 3.39
C SER A 114 14.15 25.55 3.54
N LYS A 115 13.75 26.18 4.65
CA LYS A 115 14.07 27.59 4.95
C LYS A 115 15.57 27.82 4.95
N LYS A 116 16.32 26.96 5.65
CA LYS A 116 17.79 27.00 5.67
C LYS A 116 18.39 26.76 4.28
N LEU A 117 17.90 25.76 3.55
CA LEU A 117 18.38 25.40 2.22
C LEU A 117 18.29 26.58 1.25
N PHE A 118 17.15 27.27 1.20
CA PHE A 118 16.94 28.35 0.25
C PHE A 118 17.65 29.65 0.63
N LEU A 119 17.75 29.97 1.92
CA LEU A 119 18.61 31.08 2.38
C LEU A 119 20.07 30.85 2.01
N GLN A 120 20.58 29.61 2.16
CA GLN A 120 21.94 29.26 1.75
C GLN A 120 22.17 29.32 0.24
N ARG A 121 21.11 29.22 -0.56
CA ARG A 121 21.13 29.36 -2.02
C ARG A 121 20.95 30.81 -2.49
N GLY A 122 20.94 31.77 -1.58
CA GLY A 122 20.90 33.19 -1.90
C GLY A 122 19.50 33.78 -2.04
N ALA A 123 18.45 33.11 -1.54
CA ALA A 123 17.14 33.75 -1.41
C ALA A 123 17.25 34.99 -0.50
N ARG A 124 16.60 36.09 -0.90
CA ARG A 124 16.57 37.34 -0.13
C ARG A 124 15.80 37.16 1.17
N SER A 125 14.67 36.49 1.10
CA SER A 125 13.84 36.13 2.25
C SER A 125 13.16 34.79 2.02
N VAL A 126 12.82 34.10 3.12
CA VAL A 126 12.05 32.85 3.06
C VAL A 126 10.99 32.89 4.14
N GLN A 127 9.75 33.06 3.72
CA GLN A 127 8.55 32.94 4.55
C GLN A 127 7.88 31.60 4.29
N SER A 128 7.03 31.18 5.22
CA SER A 128 6.34 29.89 5.20
C SER A 128 4.84 30.07 5.38
N CYS A 129 4.07 29.35 4.57
CA CYS A 129 2.62 29.30 4.62
C CYS A 129 2.19 27.83 4.72
N VAL A 130 1.45 27.51 5.77
CA VAL A 130 0.96 26.14 6.00
C VAL A 130 -0.55 26.12 6.03
N LEU A 131 -1.15 25.10 5.41
CA LEU A 131 -2.60 24.91 5.49
C LEU A 131 -3.01 24.60 6.94
N LEU A 132 -2.35 23.65 7.59
CA LEU A 132 -2.64 23.23 8.96
C LEU A 132 -1.45 23.43 9.88
N ASP A 133 -1.71 23.94 11.08
CA ASP A 133 -0.76 23.95 12.17
C ASP A 133 -1.23 23.04 13.31
N LYS A 134 -0.52 21.94 13.54
CA LYS A 134 -0.81 21.01 14.63
C LYS A 134 -0.25 21.51 15.95
N LYS A 135 -1.08 21.55 16.98
CA LYS A 135 -0.68 21.85 18.36
C LYS A 135 0.01 20.67 19.03
N VAL A 136 1.23 20.36 18.57
CA VAL A 136 2.05 19.25 19.05
C VAL A 136 3.43 19.72 19.52
N PRO A 137 4.12 18.95 20.38
CA PRO A 137 5.52 19.22 20.70
C PRO A 137 6.37 19.24 19.43
N ARG A 138 7.15 20.31 19.25
CA ARG A 138 8.02 20.45 18.09
C ARG A 138 9.31 19.68 18.26
N ALA A 139 9.78 19.06 17.19
CA ALA A 139 11.11 18.45 17.19
C ALA A 139 12.23 19.47 16.94
N VAL A 140 11.90 20.58 16.27
CA VAL A 140 12.75 21.75 16.08
C VAL A 140 11.91 23.00 16.29
N GLU A 141 12.48 24.03 16.91
CA GLU A 141 11.79 25.32 17.10
C GLU A 141 11.53 25.95 15.73
N PHE A 142 10.26 25.99 15.33
CA PHE A 142 9.81 26.55 14.05
C PHE A 142 8.37 27.05 14.19
N GLU A 143 8.13 28.27 13.73
CA GLU A 143 6.81 28.88 13.59
C GLU A 143 6.60 29.25 12.13
N ALA A 144 5.41 28.95 11.60
CA ALA A 144 5.04 29.35 10.25
C ALA A 144 4.64 30.83 10.23
N ASP A 145 5.05 31.54 9.19
CA ASP A 145 4.76 32.97 9.04
C ASP A 145 3.27 33.19 8.74
N TYR A 146 2.64 32.26 8.02
CA TYR A 146 1.23 32.26 7.68
C TYR A 146 0.60 30.88 7.96
N VAL A 147 -0.50 30.86 8.72
CA VAL A 147 -1.20 29.62 9.11
C VAL A 147 -2.65 29.67 8.62
N GLY A 148 -3.07 28.69 7.83
CA GLY A 148 -4.46 28.53 7.43
C GLY A 148 -5.33 28.22 8.64
N PHE A 149 -5.13 27.07 9.27
CA PHE A 149 -5.93 26.63 10.41
C PHE A 149 -5.07 25.99 11.49
N ALA A 150 -5.27 26.41 12.75
CA ALA A 150 -4.71 25.71 13.89
C ALA A 150 -5.63 24.54 14.27
N ILE A 151 -5.07 23.33 14.35
CA ILE A 151 -5.81 22.11 14.69
C ILE A 151 -5.18 21.38 15.87
N ASP A 152 -6.00 20.60 16.59
CA ASP A 152 -5.50 19.66 17.57
C ASP A 152 -4.81 18.47 16.87
N ASP A 153 -4.10 17.64 17.63
CA ASP A 153 -3.39 16.49 17.07
C ASP A 153 -4.37 15.39 16.63
N HIS A 154 -4.86 15.53 15.41
CA HIS A 154 -5.75 14.58 14.76
C HIS A 154 -5.10 14.06 13.48
N PHE A 155 -5.44 12.82 13.12
CA PHE A 155 -5.18 12.34 11.77
C PHE A 155 -6.25 12.91 10.85
N VAL A 156 -5.85 13.60 9.79
CA VAL A 156 -6.75 14.36 8.92
C VAL A 156 -6.49 14.01 7.47
N VAL A 157 -7.54 14.05 6.65
CA VAL A 157 -7.50 13.77 5.22
C VAL A 157 -8.34 14.79 4.45
N GLY A 158 -8.16 14.85 3.14
CA GLY A 158 -8.89 15.76 2.27
C GLY A 158 -8.15 17.05 1.97
N TYR A 159 -8.57 17.70 0.90
CA TYR A 159 -7.96 18.93 0.40
C TYR A 159 -6.44 18.80 0.19
N GLY A 160 -6.03 17.72 -0.48
CA GLY A 160 -4.63 17.39 -0.72
C GLY A 160 -4.00 16.49 0.33
N LEU A 161 -4.53 16.43 1.56
CA LEU A 161 -4.06 15.52 2.63
C LEU A 161 -4.51 14.08 2.39
N ASP A 162 -3.70 13.09 2.78
CA ASP A 162 -3.98 11.68 2.49
C ASP A 162 -3.82 10.71 3.64
N TYR A 163 -4.41 9.54 3.41
CA TYR A 163 -4.08 8.32 4.11
C TYR A 163 -3.79 7.24 3.06
N ASN A 164 -2.56 6.72 3.03
CA ASN A 164 -2.11 5.72 2.03
C ASN A 164 -2.40 6.11 0.56
N ASN A 165 -2.25 7.39 0.19
CA ASN A 165 -2.58 7.96 -1.12
C ASN A 165 -4.08 8.10 -1.45
N TYR A 166 -4.99 7.87 -0.50
CA TYR A 166 -6.43 8.08 -0.67
C TYR A 166 -6.91 9.38 -0.01
N TYR A 167 -8.14 9.78 -0.35
CA TYR A 167 -8.89 10.88 0.25
C TYR A 167 -8.43 12.30 -0.10
N ARG A 168 -7.33 12.47 -0.86
CA ARG A 168 -6.83 13.79 -1.27
C ARG A 168 -7.89 14.60 -2.01
N GLU A 169 -8.75 13.92 -2.78
CA GLU A 169 -9.79 14.47 -3.62
C GLU A 169 -10.98 15.07 -2.87
N LEU A 170 -11.09 14.85 -1.56
CA LEU A 170 -12.19 15.43 -0.79
C LEU A 170 -12.07 16.96 -0.79
N PRO A 171 -13.17 17.70 -1.00
CA PRO A 171 -13.15 19.16 -1.10
C PRO A 171 -13.06 19.87 0.26
N HIS A 172 -12.90 19.12 1.35
CA HIS A 172 -12.91 19.58 2.73
C HIS A 172 -11.86 18.81 3.53
N ILE A 173 -11.52 19.28 4.72
CA ILE A 173 -10.61 18.59 5.64
C ILE A 173 -11.46 17.89 6.69
N ALA A 174 -11.25 16.59 6.84
CA ALA A 174 -11.99 15.75 7.75
C ALA A 174 -11.05 14.98 8.67
N LYS A 175 -11.55 14.71 9.88
CA LYS A 175 -10.89 13.83 10.83
C LYS A 175 -11.07 12.39 10.39
N LEU A 176 -9.95 11.69 10.27
CA LEU A 176 -9.94 10.28 9.99
C LEU A 176 -10.13 9.54 11.32
N HIS A 177 -11.35 9.05 11.57
CA HIS A 177 -11.59 8.20 12.73
C HIS A 177 -11.26 6.76 12.37
N PRO A 178 -10.44 6.05 13.17
CA PRO A 178 -10.53 4.60 13.16
C PRO A 178 -11.97 4.24 13.48
N ILE A 179 -12.60 3.37 12.69
CA ILE A 179 -13.90 2.85 13.08
C ILE A 179 -13.70 2.11 14.41
N ASN A 180 -14.15 2.75 15.50
CA ASN A 180 -14.33 2.15 16.82
C ASN A 180 -15.52 1.18 16.77
N GLU A 181 -15.36 0.12 16.02
CA GLU A 181 -16.01 -1.16 16.30
C GLU A 181 -15.00 -1.94 17.15
N GLU A 182 -15.45 -2.78 18.09
CA GLU A 182 -14.57 -3.82 18.64
C GLU A 182 -13.78 -4.42 17.49
N PRO A 183 -12.45 -4.68 17.61
CA PRO A 183 -11.62 -5.11 16.48
C PRO A 183 -12.33 -6.26 15.79
N GLN A 184 -12.96 -5.95 14.67
CA GLN A 184 -13.90 -6.86 14.04
C GLN A 184 -13.01 -7.89 13.37
N ARG A 185 -12.80 -9.00 14.08
CA ARG A 185 -11.88 -10.07 13.69
C ARG A 185 -12.24 -10.64 12.33
N CYS A 186 -13.49 -10.50 11.91
CA CYS A 186 -13.98 -10.86 10.59
C CYS A 186 -14.49 -9.61 9.86
N LEU A 187 -13.81 -9.22 8.79
CA LEU A 187 -14.15 -8.08 7.96
C LEU A 187 -14.83 -8.56 6.69
N PRO A 188 -16.07 -8.12 6.40
CA PRO A 188 -16.67 -8.35 5.10
C PRO A 188 -15.86 -7.61 4.03
N ILE A 189 -15.66 -8.26 2.89
CA ILE A 189 -14.97 -7.68 1.73
C ILE A 189 -15.62 -8.17 0.43
N ASP A 190 -15.79 -7.27 -0.53
CA ASP A 190 -16.33 -7.67 -1.83
C ASP A 190 -15.37 -8.63 -2.55
N ARG A 191 -15.93 -9.71 -3.11
CA ARG A 191 -15.16 -10.77 -3.77
C ARG A 191 -14.50 -10.30 -5.06
N GLU A 192 -15.16 -9.44 -5.82
CA GLU A 192 -14.76 -9.03 -7.17
C GLU A 192 -14.08 -7.65 -7.14
N LEU A 193 -14.54 -6.75 -6.27
CA LEU A 193 -14.05 -5.39 -6.09
C LEU A 193 -13.62 -5.13 -4.64
N PRO A 194 -12.58 -5.84 -4.15
CA PRO A 194 -12.18 -5.80 -2.76
C PRO A 194 -11.80 -4.39 -2.32
N GLU A 195 -12.43 -3.90 -1.25
CA GLU A 195 -12.15 -2.57 -0.74
C GLU A 195 -10.71 -2.46 -0.20
N ILE A 196 -10.09 -1.28 -0.32
CA ILE A 196 -8.72 -1.05 0.15
C ILE A 196 -8.57 -1.24 1.67
N VAL A 197 -9.68 -1.06 2.36
CA VAL A 197 -9.76 -0.89 3.80
C VAL A 197 -9.56 -2.20 4.57
N PRO A 198 -10.24 -3.31 4.25
CA PRO A 198 -9.98 -4.57 4.93
C PRO A 198 -8.63 -5.13 4.48
N LEU A 199 -8.21 -4.86 3.23
CA LEU A 199 -6.89 -5.20 2.72
C LEU A 199 -5.76 -4.49 3.49
N ALA A 200 -5.91 -3.18 3.77
CA ALA A 200 -4.93 -2.42 4.54
C ALA A 200 -4.83 -2.90 5.99
N LYS A 201 -5.97 -3.25 6.62
CA LYS A 201 -5.99 -3.89 7.95
C LYS A 201 -5.28 -5.25 7.93
N ALA A 202 -5.57 -6.10 6.94
CA ALA A 202 -4.89 -7.38 6.77
C ALA A 202 -3.38 -7.22 6.56
N HIS A 203 -2.96 -6.26 5.72
CA HIS A 203 -1.56 -5.97 5.48
C HIS A 203 -0.83 -5.51 6.76
N ALA A 204 -1.46 -4.65 7.57
CA ALA A 204 -0.91 -4.22 8.85
C ALA A 204 -0.70 -5.40 9.80
N VAL A 205 -1.72 -6.26 9.96
CA VAL A 205 -1.63 -7.49 10.77
C VAL A 205 -0.50 -8.40 10.31
N LEU A 206 -0.35 -8.62 9.00
CA LEU A 206 0.72 -9.44 8.44
C LEU A 206 2.11 -8.85 8.71
N ASN A 207 2.28 -7.53 8.60
CA ASN A 207 3.55 -6.84 8.88
C ASN A 207 3.92 -6.83 10.37
N GLU A 208 2.94 -6.91 11.26
CA GLU A 208 3.13 -7.08 12.70
C GLU A 208 3.39 -8.55 13.08
N GLY A 209 3.44 -9.45 12.10
CA GLY A 209 3.68 -10.89 12.31
C GLY A 209 2.46 -11.62 12.85
N GLY A 210 1.26 -11.10 12.60
CA GLY A 210 -0.01 -11.77 12.83
C GLY A 210 -0.42 -12.70 11.68
N LEU A 211 -1.52 -13.41 11.90
CA LEU A 211 -2.10 -14.36 10.96
C LEU A 211 -3.42 -13.80 10.39
N VAL A 212 -3.62 -13.97 9.08
CA VAL A 212 -4.85 -13.55 8.40
C VAL A 212 -5.49 -14.72 7.68
N ILE A 213 -6.77 -14.96 7.91
CA ILE A 213 -7.58 -15.87 7.09
C ILE A 213 -8.03 -15.13 5.83
N VAL A 214 -7.74 -15.72 4.66
CA VAL A 214 -7.91 -15.12 3.34
C VAL A 214 -8.72 -16.07 2.44
N PRO A 215 -9.72 -15.57 1.70
CA PRO A 215 -10.47 -16.37 0.74
C PRO A 215 -9.63 -16.61 -0.52
N THR A 216 -9.68 -17.83 -1.07
CA THR A 216 -9.16 -18.14 -2.41
C THR A 216 -10.25 -18.77 -3.29
N GLU A 217 -9.98 -18.99 -4.57
CA GLU A 217 -10.88 -19.68 -5.51
C GLU A 217 -10.94 -21.20 -5.30
N THR A 218 -10.14 -21.71 -4.35
CA THR A 218 -10.09 -23.14 -4.00
C THR A 218 -10.72 -23.39 -2.64
N VAL A 219 -10.09 -22.87 -1.58
CA VAL A 219 -10.46 -23.05 -0.17
C VAL A 219 -10.04 -21.79 0.61
N TYR A 220 -10.58 -21.55 1.78
CA TYR A 220 -10.03 -20.51 2.65
C TYR A 220 -8.62 -20.89 3.09
N GLY A 221 -7.71 -19.91 3.11
CA GLY A 221 -6.33 -20.07 3.55
C GLY A 221 -6.04 -19.25 4.81
N ILE A 222 -5.08 -19.67 5.60
CA ILE A 222 -4.49 -18.87 6.68
C ILE A 222 -3.07 -18.48 6.24
N ALA A 223 -2.77 -17.19 6.35
CA ALA A 223 -1.60 -16.56 5.78
C ALA A 223 -0.77 -15.81 6.82
N CYS A 224 0.54 -15.76 6.60
CA CYS A 224 1.48 -14.91 7.33
C CYS A 224 2.52 -14.31 6.38
N ASN A 225 3.20 -13.24 6.79
CA ASN A 225 4.38 -12.74 6.08
C ASN A 225 5.63 -13.50 6.56
N PRO A 226 6.28 -14.32 5.72
CA PRO A 226 7.44 -15.12 6.13
C PRO A 226 8.67 -14.29 6.47
N GLU A 227 8.76 -13.04 5.99
CA GLU A 227 9.87 -12.12 6.28
C GLU A 227 9.83 -11.57 7.71
N VAL A 228 8.68 -11.69 8.39
CA VAL A 228 8.53 -11.21 9.77
C VAL A 228 8.94 -12.31 10.75
N PRO A 229 9.94 -12.07 11.62
CA PRO A 229 10.39 -13.07 12.58
C PRO A 229 9.26 -13.60 13.46
N GLY A 230 9.15 -14.91 13.62
CA GLY A 230 8.13 -15.56 14.45
C GLY A 230 6.79 -15.82 13.76
N ALA A 231 6.56 -15.26 12.57
CA ALA A 231 5.26 -15.39 11.88
C ALA A 231 5.02 -16.81 11.35
N MET A 232 6.06 -17.46 10.81
CA MET A 232 6.00 -18.84 10.33
C MET A 232 5.75 -19.84 11.46
N GLU A 233 6.38 -19.64 12.62
CA GLU A 233 6.18 -20.46 13.81
C GLU A 233 4.74 -20.35 14.32
N LYS A 234 4.18 -19.13 14.36
CA LYS A 234 2.76 -18.93 14.67
C LYS A 234 1.84 -19.63 13.69
N LEU A 235 2.11 -19.55 12.39
CA LEU A 235 1.32 -20.22 11.35
C LEU A 235 1.34 -21.74 11.53
N ILE A 236 2.51 -22.33 11.80
CA ILE A 236 2.66 -23.77 12.04
C ILE A 236 1.91 -24.19 13.32
N ALA A 237 2.03 -23.41 14.40
CA ALA A 237 1.36 -23.67 15.67
C ALA A 237 -0.17 -23.60 15.54
N ALA A 238 -0.71 -22.57 14.87
CA ALA A 238 -2.15 -22.40 14.65
C ALA A 238 -2.76 -23.57 13.85
N LYS A 239 -1.97 -24.20 12.99
CA LYS A 239 -2.37 -25.36 12.18
C LYS A 239 -2.33 -26.71 12.92
N GLY A 240 -1.65 -26.78 14.07
CA GLY A 240 -1.33 -28.04 14.73
C GLY A 240 -0.53 -28.99 13.80
N ARG A 241 0.43 -28.45 13.05
CA ARG A 241 1.20 -29.21 12.05
C ARG A 241 2.48 -29.81 12.63
N ASP A 242 2.80 -31.03 12.21
CA ASP A 242 4.19 -31.54 12.26
C ASP A 242 5.03 -30.72 11.27
N GLY A 243 6.19 -30.21 11.72
CA GLY A 243 6.99 -29.19 11.03
C GLY A 243 7.52 -29.54 9.62
N ASP A 244 7.32 -30.77 9.14
CA ASP A 244 7.88 -31.27 7.87
C ASP A 244 7.03 -30.96 6.63
N LYS A 245 5.77 -30.51 6.76
CA LYS A 245 4.92 -30.24 5.59
C LYS A 245 5.20 -28.86 5.00
N PRO A 246 5.71 -28.76 3.75
CA PRO A 246 6.03 -27.48 3.15
C PRO A 246 4.79 -26.58 3.00
N ILE A 247 5.00 -25.28 3.18
CA ILE A 247 3.96 -24.24 3.09
C ILE A 247 4.20 -23.47 1.79
N ALA A 248 3.18 -23.40 0.94
CA ALA A 248 3.26 -22.65 -0.31
C ALA A 248 3.29 -21.15 -0.03
N ARG A 249 3.75 -20.39 -1.02
CA ARG A 249 3.79 -18.94 -1.06
C ARG A 249 2.77 -18.43 -2.08
N LEU A 250 2.00 -17.44 -1.67
CA LEU A 250 1.04 -16.72 -2.49
C LEU A 250 1.74 -15.51 -3.10
N ALA A 251 1.93 -15.52 -4.42
CA ALA A 251 2.59 -14.46 -5.16
C ALA A 251 1.58 -13.52 -5.84
N ALA A 252 2.00 -12.28 -6.06
CA ALA A 252 1.21 -11.22 -6.68
C ALA A 252 1.10 -11.36 -8.21
N ASP A 253 2.12 -11.92 -8.85
CA ASP A 253 2.23 -12.16 -10.27
C ASP A 253 3.38 -13.16 -10.57
N PRO A 254 3.49 -13.67 -11.81
CA PRO A 254 4.58 -14.58 -12.18
C PRO A 254 5.99 -13.99 -12.08
N GLN A 255 6.15 -12.67 -12.31
CA GLN A 255 7.45 -12.01 -12.28
C GLN A 255 8.07 -12.09 -10.88
N GLN A 256 7.25 -11.88 -9.84
CA GLN A 256 7.69 -12.02 -8.45
C GLN A 256 8.25 -13.41 -8.14
N VAL A 257 7.76 -14.45 -8.82
CA VAL A 257 8.24 -15.83 -8.64
C VAL A 257 9.50 -16.08 -9.47
N GLU A 258 9.54 -15.58 -10.70
CA GLU A 258 10.72 -15.63 -11.58
C GLU A 258 11.94 -15.01 -10.90
N ASP A 259 11.77 -13.85 -10.26
CA ASP A 259 12.84 -13.13 -9.55
C ASP A 259 13.43 -13.92 -8.37
N LEU A 260 12.69 -14.89 -7.81
CA LEU A 260 13.09 -15.73 -6.68
C LEU A 260 13.63 -17.11 -7.10
N ALA A 261 13.36 -17.53 -8.34
CA ALA A 261 13.74 -18.84 -8.84
C ALA A 261 15.24 -18.86 -9.20
N ILE A 262 15.96 -19.90 -8.79
CA ILE A 262 17.35 -20.12 -9.25
C ILE A 262 17.38 -20.38 -10.76
N HIS A 263 16.36 -21.08 -11.26
CA HIS A 263 16.21 -21.45 -12.67
C HIS A 263 14.79 -21.20 -13.16
N TRP A 264 14.63 -20.29 -14.12
CA TRP A 264 13.38 -20.02 -14.81
C TRP A 264 13.46 -20.47 -16.27
N SER A 265 12.77 -21.55 -16.62
CA SER A 265 12.79 -22.13 -17.96
C SER A 265 11.57 -21.69 -18.77
N ARG A 266 11.65 -21.79 -20.11
CA ARG A 266 10.48 -21.56 -20.97
C ARG A 266 9.30 -22.51 -20.66
N ARG A 267 9.58 -23.71 -20.14
CA ARG A 267 8.53 -24.63 -19.66
C ARG A 267 7.79 -24.06 -18.45
N LEU A 268 8.52 -23.51 -17.48
CA LEU A 268 7.95 -22.83 -16.32
C LEU A 268 7.13 -21.61 -16.76
N GLN A 269 7.68 -20.81 -17.68
CA GLN A 269 6.97 -19.67 -18.27
C GLN A 269 5.62 -20.11 -18.88
N SER A 270 5.60 -21.16 -19.71
CA SER A 270 4.36 -21.67 -20.31
C SER A 270 3.35 -22.18 -19.27
N LEU A 271 3.80 -22.80 -18.17
CA LEU A 271 2.92 -23.19 -17.08
C LEU A 271 2.33 -21.96 -16.37
N ALA A 272 3.17 -20.97 -16.06
CA ALA A 272 2.73 -19.73 -15.43
C ALA A 272 1.72 -18.99 -16.31
N GLU A 273 2.02 -18.79 -17.60
CA GLU A 273 1.11 -18.09 -18.53
C GLU A 273 -0.25 -18.80 -18.70
N LYS A 274 -0.27 -20.14 -18.66
CA LYS A 274 -1.50 -20.91 -18.86
C LYS A 274 -2.33 -21.06 -17.59
N TYR A 275 -1.70 -21.23 -16.43
CA TYR A 275 -2.36 -21.65 -15.20
C TYR A 275 -2.33 -20.62 -14.08
N TRP A 276 -1.58 -19.53 -14.22
CA TRP A 276 -1.58 -18.40 -13.30
C TRP A 276 -2.20 -17.14 -13.92
N PRO A 277 -3.08 -16.42 -13.20
CA PRO A 277 -3.64 -16.75 -11.88
C PRO A 277 -4.52 -18.01 -11.90
N GLY A 278 -4.42 -18.88 -10.88
CA GLY A 278 -5.23 -20.09 -10.82
C GLY A 278 -4.81 -21.16 -9.82
N ALA A 279 -5.40 -22.34 -9.98
CA ALA A 279 -5.32 -23.45 -9.03
C ALA A 279 -4.11 -24.39 -9.24
N LEU A 280 -2.98 -23.85 -9.71
CA LEU A 280 -1.70 -24.55 -9.82
C LEU A 280 -0.72 -24.00 -8.80
N THR A 281 -0.05 -24.88 -8.06
CA THR A 281 1.11 -24.55 -7.23
C THR A 281 2.35 -25.21 -7.84
N ILE A 282 3.38 -24.41 -8.09
CA ILE A 282 4.65 -24.88 -8.69
C ILE A 282 5.75 -24.81 -7.62
N VAL A 283 6.32 -25.96 -7.28
CA VAL A 283 7.48 -26.08 -6.40
C VAL A 283 8.75 -26.02 -7.22
N LEU A 284 9.59 -25.05 -6.91
CA LEU A 284 10.85 -24.77 -7.59
C LEU A 284 11.96 -24.44 -6.59
N GLU A 285 13.20 -24.50 -7.03
CA GLU A 285 14.36 -24.22 -6.19
C GLU A 285 14.59 -22.70 -6.09
N THR A 286 14.68 -22.20 -4.85
CA THR A 286 15.06 -20.81 -4.53
C THR A 286 16.33 -20.79 -3.69
N ALA A 287 16.85 -19.59 -3.40
CA ALA A 287 17.98 -19.43 -2.48
C ALA A 287 17.72 -20.00 -1.07
N GLU A 288 16.44 -20.14 -0.67
CA GLU A 288 16.02 -20.70 0.62
C GLU A 288 15.66 -22.19 0.54
N GLY A 289 15.80 -22.80 -0.64
CA GLY A 289 15.46 -24.19 -0.91
C GLY A 289 14.17 -24.35 -1.71
N TRP A 290 13.64 -25.57 -1.72
CA TRP A 290 12.46 -25.92 -2.52
C TRP A 290 11.18 -25.28 -1.98
N THR A 291 10.61 -24.34 -2.73
CA THR A 291 9.47 -23.54 -2.30
C THR A 291 8.34 -23.63 -3.33
N GLY A 292 7.12 -23.88 -2.86
CA GLY A 292 5.91 -23.86 -3.69
C GLY A 292 5.37 -22.46 -3.85
N PHE A 293 5.08 -22.03 -5.07
CA PHE A 293 4.47 -20.74 -5.37
C PHE A 293 3.13 -20.90 -6.07
N ARG A 294 2.24 -19.93 -5.90
CA ARG A 294 0.97 -19.83 -6.61
C ARG A 294 0.56 -18.37 -6.74
N VAL A 295 0.10 -17.98 -7.93
CA VAL A 295 -0.64 -16.73 -8.14
C VAL A 295 -2.14 -17.06 -8.07
N PRO A 296 -2.90 -16.56 -7.09
CA PRO A 296 -4.30 -16.95 -6.88
C PRO A 296 -5.25 -16.27 -7.86
N ASN A 297 -6.26 -17.00 -8.35
CA ASN A 297 -7.36 -16.40 -9.13
C ASN A 297 -8.53 -15.97 -8.24
N HIS A 298 -8.24 -15.17 -7.21
CA HIS A 298 -9.25 -14.59 -6.33
C HIS A 298 -8.87 -13.15 -6.02
N ALA A 299 -9.77 -12.18 -6.31
CA ALA A 299 -9.39 -10.77 -6.30
C ALA A 299 -8.87 -10.32 -4.92
N VAL A 300 -9.51 -10.74 -3.82
CA VAL A 300 -9.05 -10.47 -2.44
C VAL A 300 -7.62 -10.96 -2.21
N ALA A 301 -7.34 -12.25 -2.46
CA ALA A 301 -6.03 -12.85 -2.23
C ALA A 301 -4.94 -12.22 -3.12
N LEU A 302 -5.27 -11.96 -4.39
CA LEU A 302 -4.35 -11.35 -5.35
C LEU A 302 -4.00 -9.91 -4.96
N GLN A 303 -4.98 -9.09 -4.58
CA GLN A 303 -4.76 -7.71 -4.15
C GLN A 303 -3.99 -7.65 -2.82
N LEU A 304 -4.28 -8.56 -1.87
CA LEU A 304 -3.51 -8.66 -0.65
C LEU A 304 -2.04 -9.00 -0.91
N ALA A 305 -1.77 -9.98 -1.78
CA ALA A 305 -0.40 -10.33 -2.18
C ALA A 305 0.33 -9.14 -2.85
N ARG A 306 -0.36 -8.38 -3.72
CA ARG A 306 0.18 -7.16 -4.35
C ARG A 306 0.57 -6.09 -3.34
N ILE A 307 -0.28 -5.82 -2.35
CA ILE A 307 -0.01 -4.80 -1.32
C ILE A 307 1.16 -5.21 -0.43
N CYS A 308 1.31 -6.51 -0.12
CA CYS A 308 2.39 -7.01 0.72
C CYS A 308 3.77 -7.01 0.04
N ARG A 309 3.83 -6.95 -1.30
CA ARG A 309 5.05 -6.91 -2.14
C ARG A 309 6.01 -8.09 -2.00
N THR A 310 5.78 -8.97 -1.03
CA THR A 310 6.52 -10.21 -0.76
C THR A 310 5.56 -11.39 -0.82
N PRO A 311 5.99 -12.58 -1.29
CA PRO A 311 5.11 -13.73 -1.32
C PRO A 311 4.68 -14.16 0.09
N LEU A 312 3.37 -14.21 0.33
CA LEU A 312 2.83 -14.57 1.64
C LEU A 312 2.84 -16.09 1.83
N ALA A 313 3.27 -16.59 2.98
CA ALA A 313 3.11 -18.00 3.31
C ALA A 313 1.63 -18.30 3.53
N LEU A 314 1.10 -19.31 2.83
CA LEU A 314 -0.33 -19.65 2.87
C LEU A 314 -0.54 -21.17 2.86
N THR A 315 -1.41 -21.63 3.73
CA THR A 315 -1.95 -23.01 3.76
C THR A 315 -3.47 -22.94 3.95
N SER A 316 -4.20 -24.03 3.70
CA SER A 316 -5.66 -24.07 3.96
C SER A 316 -6.00 -23.72 5.42
N ALA A 317 -7.13 -23.07 5.69
CA ALA A 317 -7.52 -22.59 7.02
C ALA A 317 -8.32 -23.66 7.79
N ASN A 318 -7.67 -24.76 8.13
CA ASN A 318 -8.20 -25.90 8.86
C ASN A 318 -7.10 -26.55 9.72
N LEU A 319 -7.43 -27.27 10.78
CA LEU A 319 -6.44 -28.08 11.50
C LEU A 319 -5.84 -29.16 10.59
N SER A 320 -4.60 -29.58 10.88
CA SER A 320 -3.92 -30.63 10.11
C SER A 320 -4.69 -31.95 10.13
N GLY A 321 -5.12 -32.43 8.96
CA GLY A 321 -5.87 -33.68 8.81
C GLY A 321 -7.40 -33.51 8.75
N GLU A 322 -7.91 -32.34 9.11
CA GLU A 322 -9.33 -32.01 9.03
C GLU A 322 -9.74 -31.60 7.61
N PRO A 323 -11.05 -31.61 7.27
CA PRO A 323 -11.55 -31.12 5.98
C PRO A 323 -11.17 -29.66 5.70
N ASP A 324 -10.94 -29.33 4.42
CA ASP A 324 -10.69 -27.95 4.02
C ASP A 324 -11.95 -27.08 4.13
N THR A 325 -11.77 -25.81 4.49
CA THR A 325 -12.85 -24.86 4.77
C THR A 325 -13.22 -24.03 3.55
N ARG A 326 -14.51 -23.72 3.41
CA ARG A 326 -15.09 -23.00 2.27
C ARG A 326 -15.64 -21.63 2.65
N THR A 327 -15.94 -21.41 3.91
CA THR A 327 -16.49 -20.16 4.43
C THR A 327 -15.59 -19.59 5.53
N ALA A 328 -15.68 -18.28 5.75
CA ALA A 328 -14.98 -17.61 6.83
C ALA A 328 -15.36 -18.21 8.20
N GLN A 329 -16.62 -18.58 8.39
CA GLN A 329 -17.14 -19.14 9.63
C GLN A 329 -16.54 -20.53 9.93
N GLU A 330 -16.43 -21.40 8.92
CA GLU A 330 -15.75 -22.70 9.06
C GLU A 330 -14.27 -22.52 9.39
N ALA A 331 -13.59 -21.59 8.72
CA ALA A 331 -12.17 -21.29 8.95
C ALA A 331 -11.92 -20.77 10.37
N MET A 332 -12.74 -19.81 10.83
CA MET A 332 -12.69 -19.25 12.18
C MET A 332 -12.95 -20.29 13.28
N ALA A 333 -13.81 -21.27 13.01
CA ALA A 333 -14.07 -22.36 13.94
C ALA A 333 -12.92 -23.38 14.01
N SER A 334 -12.06 -23.43 12.98
CA SER A 334 -11.00 -24.43 12.88
C SER A 334 -9.63 -23.92 13.32
N VAL A 335 -9.25 -22.69 12.95
CA VAL A 335 -7.91 -22.14 13.24
C VAL A 335 -7.99 -20.74 13.83
N GLU A 336 -7.04 -20.42 14.71
CA GLU A 336 -6.93 -19.10 15.31
C GLU A 336 -6.12 -18.15 14.41
N ALA A 337 -6.70 -16.99 14.09
CA ALA A 337 -6.03 -15.93 13.32
C ALA A 337 -6.37 -14.53 13.87
N ASP A 338 -5.51 -13.54 13.70
CA ASP A 338 -5.72 -12.18 14.20
C ASP A 338 -6.79 -11.43 13.38
N LEU A 339 -6.95 -11.78 12.10
CA LEU A 339 -7.96 -11.20 11.22
C LEU A 339 -8.50 -12.22 10.19
N VAL A 340 -9.70 -12.00 9.72
CA VAL A 340 -10.40 -12.79 8.69
C VAL A 340 -11.00 -11.85 7.67
N LEU A 341 -10.79 -12.15 6.39
CA LEU A 341 -11.45 -11.49 5.28
C LEU A 341 -12.59 -12.40 4.79
N ASP A 342 -13.84 -11.95 4.89
CA ASP A 342 -15.01 -12.72 4.46
C ASP A 342 -15.55 -12.16 3.15
N SER A 343 -15.30 -12.89 2.05
CA SER A 343 -15.86 -12.59 0.73
C SER A 343 -16.90 -13.63 0.28
N GLY A 344 -17.54 -14.30 1.24
CA GLY A 344 -18.44 -15.42 1.00
C GLY A 344 -17.69 -16.72 0.61
N PRO A 345 -18.42 -17.75 0.14
CA PRO A 345 -17.86 -19.07 -0.11
C PRO A 345 -16.80 -19.11 -1.23
N SER A 346 -15.71 -19.87 -1.05
CA SER A 346 -14.61 -20.01 -2.04
C SER A 346 -15.05 -20.62 -3.38
N ALA A 347 -15.61 -21.84 -3.34
CA ALA A 347 -16.05 -22.61 -4.49
C ALA A 347 -17.19 -23.58 -4.08
N GLU A 348 -17.91 -24.17 -5.04
CA GLU A 348 -18.94 -25.19 -4.77
C GLU A 348 -18.37 -26.48 -4.15
N GLN A 349 -17.13 -26.82 -4.49
CA GLN A 349 -16.40 -27.96 -3.94
C GLN A 349 -15.03 -27.49 -3.43
N ALA A 350 -14.64 -27.94 -2.24
CA ALA A 350 -13.35 -27.65 -1.62
C ALA A 350 -12.23 -28.52 -2.22
N ILE A 351 -11.88 -28.27 -3.48
CA ILE A 351 -10.76 -28.95 -4.13
C ILE A 351 -9.54 -28.02 -4.10
N PRO A 352 -8.45 -28.40 -3.43
CA PRO A 352 -7.26 -27.56 -3.33
C PRO A 352 -6.49 -27.50 -4.67
N SER A 353 -5.48 -26.63 -4.74
CA SER A 353 -4.62 -26.53 -5.91
C SER A 353 -3.86 -27.84 -6.20
N THR A 354 -3.63 -28.11 -7.48
CA THR A 354 -2.68 -29.15 -7.87
C THR A 354 -1.27 -28.67 -7.56
N VAL A 355 -0.43 -29.52 -6.98
CA VAL A 355 0.95 -29.18 -6.59
C VAL A 355 1.90 -30.01 -7.43
N VAL A 356 2.75 -29.34 -8.19
CA VAL A 356 3.79 -29.98 -9.01
C VAL A 356 5.16 -29.49 -8.58
N LYS A 357 6.17 -30.36 -8.63
CA LYS A 357 7.58 -29.99 -8.50
C LYS A 357 8.22 -29.96 -9.87
N VAL A 358 8.95 -28.90 -10.18
CA VAL A 358 9.70 -28.76 -11.42
C VAL A 358 11.19 -28.70 -11.09
N ASP A 359 11.95 -29.64 -11.63
CA ASP A 359 13.39 -29.75 -11.48
C ASP A 359 14.04 -29.90 -12.86
N GLY A 360 14.55 -28.79 -13.39
CA GLY A 360 15.04 -28.71 -14.76
C GLY A 360 13.97 -29.10 -15.78
N ASP A 361 14.19 -30.22 -16.48
CA ASP A 361 13.28 -30.79 -17.48
C ASP A 361 12.32 -31.85 -16.92
N ARG A 362 12.31 -32.05 -15.59
CA ARG A 362 11.42 -33.01 -14.92
C ARG A 362 10.28 -32.29 -14.24
N ILE A 363 9.10 -32.88 -14.31
CA ILE A 363 7.92 -32.45 -13.57
C ILE A 363 7.32 -33.65 -12.82
N GLU A 364 6.99 -33.45 -11.55
CA GLU A 364 6.42 -34.47 -10.68
C GLU A 364 5.14 -33.95 -10.03
N CYS A 365 4.10 -34.78 -9.96
CA CYS A 365 2.89 -34.44 -9.20
C CYS A 365 3.11 -34.77 -7.72
N LEU A 366 3.19 -33.74 -6.88
CA LEU A 366 3.24 -33.91 -5.43
C LEU A 366 1.85 -34.07 -4.82
N ARG A 367 0.84 -33.44 -5.43
CA ARG A 367 -0.57 -33.57 -5.02
C ARG A 367 -1.50 -33.28 -6.20
N GLN A 368 -2.39 -34.22 -6.50
CA GLN A 368 -3.51 -33.99 -7.41
C GLN A 368 -4.54 -33.05 -6.77
N GLY A 369 -4.94 -32.01 -7.49
CA GLY A 369 -5.95 -31.04 -7.08
C GLY A 369 -6.93 -30.72 -8.20
N LYS A 370 -7.37 -29.46 -8.27
CA LYS A 370 -8.40 -28.99 -9.22
C LYS A 370 -8.03 -29.16 -10.69
N ILE A 371 -6.75 -29.12 -11.03
CA ILE A 371 -6.25 -29.27 -12.41
C ILE A 371 -5.64 -30.66 -12.57
N PRO A 372 -6.11 -31.51 -13.49
CA PRO A 372 -5.51 -32.82 -13.76
C PRO A 372 -4.01 -32.71 -14.07
N PHE A 373 -3.17 -33.56 -13.44
CA PHE A 373 -1.73 -33.54 -13.67
C PHE A 373 -1.35 -33.77 -15.13
N GLU A 374 -2.09 -34.63 -15.84
CA GLU A 374 -1.86 -34.97 -17.25
C GLU A 374 -1.90 -33.73 -18.15
N GLU A 375 -2.79 -32.77 -17.87
CA GLU A 375 -2.89 -31.51 -18.62
C GLU A 375 -1.68 -30.59 -18.37
N ILE A 376 -1.23 -30.54 -17.11
CA ILE A 376 -0.06 -29.75 -16.70
C ILE A 376 1.19 -30.34 -17.32
N GLU A 377 1.34 -31.66 -17.24
CA GLU A 377 2.48 -32.39 -17.81
C GLU A 377 2.53 -32.22 -19.33
N TYR A 378 1.39 -32.30 -20.01
CA TYR A 378 1.30 -32.05 -21.45
C TYR A 378 1.79 -30.66 -21.81
N THR A 379 1.31 -29.63 -21.11
CA THR A 379 1.74 -28.22 -21.31
C THR A 379 3.23 -28.04 -21.05
N PHE A 380 3.74 -28.61 -19.96
CA PHE A 380 5.15 -28.57 -19.61
C PHE A 380 6.04 -29.22 -20.69
N LYS A 381 5.57 -30.32 -21.29
CA LYS A 381 6.29 -31.06 -22.34
C LYS A 381 6.25 -30.37 -23.71
N HIS A 382 5.16 -29.69 -24.08
CA HIS A 382 4.88 -29.23 -25.45
C HIS A 382 4.71 -27.71 -25.57
N GLN A 383 5.77 -26.93 -25.28
CA GLN A 383 5.84 -25.44 -25.18
C GLN A 383 5.41 -24.61 -26.44
N ASP A 384 4.19 -24.82 -26.95
CA ASP A 384 3.57 -24.27 -28.17
C ASP A 384 4.06 -24.86 -29.50
N THR A 385 3.32 -25.86 -30.01
CA THR A 385 2.97 -25.87 -31.44
C THR A 385 1.95 -24.76 -31.68
N LYS A 386 2.42 -23.55 -31.99
CA LYS A 386 1.60 -22.50 -32.64
C LYS A 386 1.33 -22.88 -34.10
N ASP A 387 0.67 -24.01 -34.29
CA ASP A 387 -0.02 -24.42 -35.52
C ASP A 387 -1.25 -25.21 -35.07
N SER A 388 -2.29 -24.51 -34.60
CA SER A 388 -3.59 -25.13 -34.34
C SER A 388 -4.32 -25.33 -35.67
N LYS A 389 -3.94 -26.39 -36.39
CA LYS A 389 -4.90 -27.23 -37.09
C LYS A 389 -4.67 -28.64 -36.57
N ASP A 390 -5.77 -29.28 -36.20
CA ASP A 390 -5.87 -30.70 -35.82
C ASP A 390 -5.69 -30.99 -34.33
N LEU A 391 -6.74 -30.68 -33.57
CA LEU A 391 -7.18 -31.54 -32.47
C LEU A 391 -8.29 -32.46 -33.03
N PRO A 392 -8.17 -33.79 -32.95
CA PRO A 392 -9.24 -34.69 -33.36
C PRO A 392 -10.41 -34.64 -32.37
N LEU A 393 -11.62 -34.63 -32.93
CA LEU A 393 -12.92 -34.64 -32.25
C LEU A 393 -13.12 -35.82 -31.29
#